data_AF-A0A381VRC1-F1
#
_entry.id   AF-A0A381VRC1-F1
#
_cell.length_a   1.000
_cell.length_b   1.000
_cell.length_c   1.000
_cell.angle_alpha   90.00
_cell.angle_beta   90.00
_cell.angle_gamma   90.00
#
_symmetry.space_group_name_H-M   'P 1'
#
loop_
_entity.id
_entity.type
_entity.pdbx_description
1 polymer ?
#
loop_
_entity_poly.entity_id
_entity_poly.type
_entity_poly.pdbx_seq_one_letter_code
_entity_poly.pdbx_strand_id
1 'polypeptide(L)'
;PEMEAFEMGHLWFANQLYKEGLVNDPPWYQICLGIPWGAPANTSAMKTMADMVPKEGMWAGFGIGRHEMPMVAQAVLLGGNVRVGLEDNLYLEKGVFASNGQLVEKAVRIVEDLGAKILTPSETRETLKLKKHF
;
A
#
# COMPACT_ATOMS: atom_id res chain seq x y z
N PRO A 1 -1.03 13.63 -3.87
CA PRO A 1 0.10 13.18 -3.00
C PRO A 1 -0.20 11.74 -2.57
N GLU A 2 0.81 10.98 -2.18
CA GLU A 2 0.61 9.76 -1.40
C GLU A 2 0.53 10.14 0.08
N MET A 3 -0.60 9.85 0.73
CA MET A 3 -0.82 10.19 2.14
C MET A 3 -0.49 8.98 3.02
N GLU A 4 0.68 9.03 3.64
CA GLU A 4 1.22 7.99 4.52
C GLU A 4 0.48 7.95 5.87
N ALA A 5 -0.27 6.89 6.12
CA ALA A 5 -1.05 6.69 7.33
C ALA A 5 -0.50 5.54 8.17
N PHE A 6 0.02 5.88 9.35
CA PHE A 6 0.59 4.92 10.29
C PHE A 6 -0.42 4.48 11.34
N GLU A 7 -1.55 5.17 11.46
CA GLU A 7 -2.65 4.86 12.37
C GLU A 7 -3.95 5.55 11.91
N MET A 8 -5.06 5.36 12.65
CA MET A 8 -6.40 5.80 12.21
C MET A 8 -6.61 7.31 12.25
N GLY A 9 -5.97 8.03 13.17
CA GLY A 9 -5.97 9.49 13.23
C GLY A 9 -5.37 10.15 12.00
N HIS A 10 -4.31 9.57 11.41
CA HIS A 10 -3.71 10.02 10.16
C HIS A 10 -4.71 9.88 9.01
N LEU A 11 -5.43 8.75 8.93
CA LEU A 11 -6.49 8.56 7.93
C LEU A 11 -7.64 9.54 8.13
N TRP A 12 -8.06 9.76 9.37
CA TRP A 12 -9.09 10.76 9.66
C TRP A 12 -8.63 12.15 9.22
N PHE A 13 -7.42 12.56 9.58
CA PHE A 13 -6.89 13.85 9.16
C PHE A 13 -6.76 13.97 7.64
N ALA A 14 -6.27 12.94 6.95
CA ALA A 14 -6.21 12.90 5.49
C ALA A 14 -7.61 13.01 4.85
N ASN A 15 -8.61 12.34 5.41
CA ASN A 15 -10.01 12.47 4.99
C ASN A 15 -10.56 13.88 5.22
N GLN A 16 -10.11 14.57 6.27
CA GLN A 16 -10.47 15.96 6.52
C GLN A 16 -9.85 16.88 5.47
N LEU A 17 -8.56 16.73 5.18
CA LEU A 17 -7.87 17.49 4.12
C LEU A 17 -8.54 17.27 2.75
N TYR A 18 -8.97 16.04 2.47
CA TYR A 18 -9.70 15.72 1.25
C TYR A 18 -11.07 16.42 1.19
N LYS A 19 -11.85 16.36 2.27
CA LYS A 19 -13.16 17.06 2.38
C LYS A 19 -13.02 18.58 2.24
N GLU A 20 -11.91 19.16 2.68
CA GLU A 20 -11.62 20.59 2.57
C GLU A 20 -11.13 21.00 1.17
N GLY A 21 -11.00 20.06 0.23
CA GLY A 21 -10.54 20.33 -1.14
C GLY A 21 -9.04 20.59 -1.25
N LEU A 22 -8.26 20.22 -0.23
CA LEU A 22 -6.80 20.39 -0.21
C LEU A 22 -6.05 19.22 -0.88
N VAL A 23 -6.76 18.13 -1.17
CA VAL A 23 -6.24 16.96 -1.88
C VAL A 23 -7.11 16.72 -3.12
N ASN A 24 -6.48 16.62 -4.28
CA ASN A 24 -7.18 16.40 -5.56
C ASN A 24 -7.63 14.94 -5.71
N ASP A 25 -8.67 14.75 -6.51
CA ASP A 25 -9.14 13.42 -6.92
C ASP A 25 -8.22 12.71 -7.92
N PRO A 26 -8.06 11.37 -7.82
CA PRO A 26 -8.47 10.54 -6.68
C PRO A 26 -7.50 10.74 -5.50
N PRO A 27 -7.99 10.81 -4.25
CA PRO A 27 -7.09 10.84 -3.10
C PRO A 27 -6.36 9.49 -2.96
N TRP A 28 -5.06 9.55 -2.70
CA TRP A 28 -4.17 8.38 -2.68
C TRP A 28 -3.57 8.19 -1.29
N TYR A 29 -3.77 7.00 -0.71
CA TYR A 29 -3.40 6.67 0.66
C TYR A 29 -2.42 5.50 0.69
N GLN A 30 -1.50 5.51 1.65
CA GLN A 30 -0.64 4.38 1.96
C GLN A 30 -0.83 3.97 3.42
N ILE A 31 -1.23 2.72 3.64
CA ILE A 31 -1.45 2.12 4.96
C ILE A 31 -0.14 1.47 5.41
N CYS A 32 0.52 2.09 6.39
CA CYS A 32 1.85 1.72 6.87
C CYS A 32 1.74 0.86 8.14
N LEU A 33 2.09 -0.42 8.07
CA LEU A 33 1.87 -1.36 9.18
C LEU A 33 3.14 -1.96 9.76
N GLY A 34 3.13 -2.16 11.08
CA GLY A 34 4.18 -2.85 11.82
C GLY A 34 5.32 -1.97 12.33
N ILE A 35 5.26 -0.65 12.08
CA ILE A 35 6.16 0.33 12.69
C ILE A 35 5.83 0.44 14.20
N PRO A 36 6.83 0.44 15.10
CA PRO A 36 6.59 0.60 16.54
C PRO A 36 5.71 1.82 16.85
N TRP A 37 4.70 1.63 17.70
CA TRP A 37 3.72 2.64 18.11
C TRP A 37 2.74 3.10 17.02
N GLY A 38 2.84 2.55 15.81
CA GLY A 38 1.81 2.65 14.77
C GLY A 38 0.84 1.46 14.79
N ALA A 39 0.06 1.34 13.73
CA ALA A 39 -0.86 0.25 13.50
C ALA A 39 -0.08 -1.08 13.33
N PRO A 40 -0.50 -2.16 14.02
CA PRO A 40 0.17 -3.45 13.93
C PRO A 40 -0.05 -4.10 12.55
N ALA A 41 0.93 -4.86 12.06
CA ALA A 41 0.81 -5.63 10.82
C ALA A 41 -0.05 -6.88 11.00
N ASN A 42 -1.38 -6.68 11.07
CA ASN A 42 -2.38 -7.74 11.08
C ASN A 42 -3.60 -7.37 10.23
N THR A 43 -4.40 -8.38 9.88
CA THR A 43 -5.60 -8.25 9.05
C THR A 43 -6.60 -7.24 9.60
N SER A 44 -6.86 -7.25 10.91
CA SER A 44 -7.86 -6.37 11.53
C SER A 44 -7.47 -4.90 11.41
N ALA A 45 -6.20 -4.57 11.59
CA ALA A 45 -5.67 -3.21 11.44
C ALA A 45 -5.78 -2.76 9.99
N MET A 46 -5.28 -3.55 9.04
CA MET A 46 -5.36 -3.20 7.61
C MET A 46 -6.81 -3.04 7.16
N LYS A 47 -7.71 -3.96 7.53
CA LYS A 47 -9.13 -3.91 7.17
C LYS A 47 -9.80 -2.65 7.71
N THR A 48 -9.60 -2.35 8.99
CA THR A 48 -10.17 -1.15 9.61
C THR A 48 -9.69 0.11 8.92
N MET A 49 -8.40 0.20 8.64
CA MET A 49 -7.80 1.35 7.97
C MET A 49 -8.26 1.47 6.51
N ALA A 50 -8.37 0.36 5.77
CA ALA A 50 -8.89 0.34 4.40
C ALA A 50 -10.37 0.78 4.34
N ASP A 51 -11.18 0.37 5.31
CA ASP A 51 -12.59 0.79 5.42
C ASP A 51 -12.77 2.29 5.69
N MET A 52 -11.73 2.98 6.18
CA MET A 52 -11.74 4.44 6.38
C MET A 52 -11.44 5.23 5.11
N VAL A 53 -10.92 4.59 4.06
CA VAL A 53 -10.62 5.24 2.79
C VAL A 53 -11.94 5.61 2.08
N PRO A 54 -12.11 6.84 1.56
CA PRO A 54 -13.28 7.22 0.77
C PRO A 54 -13.49 6.28 -0.43
N LYS A 55 -14.72 6.11 -0.90
CA LYS A 55 -15.04 5.15 -1.98
C LYS A 55 -14.31 5.45 -3.29
N GLU A 56 -14.11 6.73 -3.56
CA GLU A 56 -13.39 7.30 -4.69
C GLU A 56 -11.88 7.35 -4.46
N GLY A 57 -11.44 7.12 -3.23
CA GLY A 57 -10.05 7.05 -2.85
C GLY A 57 -9.41 5.74 -3.28
N MET A 58 -8.12 5.84 -3.56
CA MET A 58 -7.29 4.70 -3.87
C MET A 58 -6.28 4.48 -2.74
N TRP A 59 -5.94 3.23 -2.45
CA TRP A 59 -5.00 2.94 -1.36
C TRP A 59 -4.04 1.80 -1.69
N ALA A 60 -2.88 1.84 -1.06
CA ALA A 60 -1.91 0.75 -0.99
C ALA A 60 -1.65 0.35 0.47
N GLY A 61 -1.20 -0.88 0.72
CA GLY A 61 -0.78 -1.33 2.04
C GLY A 61 0.55 -2.06 2.01
N PHE A 62 1.35 -1.89 3.07
CA PHE A 62 2.57 -2.67 3.29
C PHE A 62 2.76 -3.03 4.76
N GLY A 63 3.65 -4.00 5.00
CA GLY A 63 4.14 -4.34 6.33
C GLY A 63 5.66 -4.42 6.34
N ILE A 64 6.29 -4.07 7.46
CA ILE A 64 7.76 -4.10 7.56
C ILE A 64 8.33 -5.50 7.86
N GLY A 65 9.54 -5.74 7.37
CA GLY A 65 10.33 -6.95 7.58
C GLY A 65 9.57 -8.21 7.16
N ARG A 66 9.47 -9.18 8.09
CA ARG A 66 8.79 -10.46 7.83
C ARG A 66 7.30 -10.33 7.47
N HIS A 67 6.69 -9.17 7.70
CA HIS A 67 5.29 -8.92 7.42
C HIS A 67 5.02 -8.41 6.00
N GLU A 68 6.05 -8.11 5.20
CA GLU A 68 5.90 -7.57 3.84
C GLU A 68 5.01 -8.46 2.96
N MET A 69 5.40 -9.72 2.72
CA MET A 69 4.66 -10.62 1.82
C MET A 69 3.27 -11.01 2.34
N PRO A 70 3.05 -11.26 3.65
CA PRO A 70 1.69 -11.41 4.19
C PRO A 70 0.81 -10.19 3.96
N MET A 71 1.34 -8.98 4.10
CA MET A 71 0.58 -7.74 3.88
C MET A 71 0.33 -7.45 2.39
N VAL A 72 1.23 -7.84 1.49
CA VAL A 72 0.97 -7.88 0.03
C VAL A 72 -0.29 -8.69 -0.27
N ALA A 73 -0.36 -9.95 0.19
CA ALA A 73 -1.52 -10.80 -0.03
C ALA A 73 -2.79 -10.20 0.60
N GLN A 74 -2.68 -9.68 1.83
CA GLN A 74 -3.82 -9.09 2.53
C GLN A 74 -4.37 -7.85 1.83
N ALA A 75 -3.52 -6.97 1.31
CA ALA A 75 -3.95 -5.78 0.61
C ALA A 75 -4.73 -6.15 -0.67
N VAL A 76 -4.23 -7.12 -1.44
CA VAL A 76 -4.94 -7.63 -2.64
C VAL A 76 -6.31 -8.19 -2.29
N LEU A 77 -6.41 -9.01 -1.23
CA LEU A 77 -7.69 -9.58 -0.77
C LEU A 77 -8.71 -8.50 -0.34
N LEU A 78 -8.25 -7.31 0.05
CA LEU A 78 -9.08 -6.19 0.44
C LEU A 78 -9.32 -5.18 -0.70
N GLY A 79 -8.84 -5.47 -1.91
CA GLY A 79 -8.98 -4.60 -3.07
C GLY A 79 -8.03 -3.40 -3.10
N GLY A 80 -6.95 -3.44 -2.32
CA GLY A 80 -5.90 -2.43 -2.28
C GLY A 80 -4.73 -2.74 -3.22
N ASN A 81 -3.85 -1.76 -3.37
CA ASN A 81 -2.55 -1.90 -4.03
C ASN A 81 -1.48 -2.35 -3.04
N VAL A 82 -0.32 -2.74 -3.54
CA VAL A 82 0.77 -3.31 -2.73
C VAL A 82 2.04 -2.49 -2.86
N ARG A 83 2.84 -2.47 -1.78
CA ARG A 83 4.20 -1.94 -1.76
C ARG A 83 5.15 -3.00 -1.21
N VAL A 84 6.32 -3.10 -1.84
CA VAL A 84 7.45 -3.95 -1.43
C VAL A 84 8.76 -3.23 -1.71
N GLY A 85 9.82 -3.62 -1.03
CA GLY A 85 11.16 -3.14 -1.32
C GLY A 85 12.12 -3.27 -0.14
N LEU A 86 13.40 -3.08 -0.44
CA LEU A 86 14.46 -3.12 0.57
C LEU A 86 14.35 -2.00 1.62
N GLU A 87 13.55 -0.97 1.35
CA GLU A 87 13.16 0.04 2.34
C GLU A 87 12.38 -0.58 3.50
N ASP A 88 11.51 -1.55 3.20
CA ASP A 88 10.59 -2.13 4.17
C ASP A 88 11.10 -3.49 4.69
N ASN A 89 11.85 -4.24 3.87
CA ASN A 89 12.31 -5.59 4.20
C ASN A 89 13.62 -5.97 3.51
N LEU A 90 14.62 -6.39 4.29
CA LEU A 90 15.93 -6.80 3.77
C LEU A 90 15.97 -8.25 3.25
N TYR A 91 14.94 -9.08 3.51
CA TYR A 91 15.03 -10.53 3.39
C TYR A 91 14.00 -11.13 2.43
N LEU A 92 14.43 -12.02 1.55
CA LEU A 92 13.52 -12.79 0.68
C LEU A 92 12.78 -13.87 1.48
N GLU A 93 13.51 -14.47 2.41
CA GLU A 93 13.07 -15.45 3.40
C GLU A 93 14.01 -15.41 4.60
N LYS A 94 13.70 -16.16 5.67
CA LYS A 94 14.45 -16.09 6.92
C LYS A 94 15.94 -16.39 6.71
N GLY A 95 16.77 -15.35 6.85
CA GLY A 95 18.24 -15.45 6.72
C GLY A 95 18.78 -15.29 5.31
N VAL A 96 17.94 -15.04 4.30
CA VAL A 96 18.35 -14.84 2.91
C VAL A 96 18.06 -13.40 2.50
N PHE A 97 19.10 -12.62 2.22
CA PHE A 97 18.93 -11.24 1.75
C PHE A 97 18.26 -11.19 0.38
N ALA A 98 17.47 -10.14 0.15
CA ALA A 98 16.82 -9.89 -1.12
C ALA A 98 17.51 -8.80 -1.94
N SER A 99 17.19 -8.76 -3.23
CA SER A 99 17.21 -7.56 -4.06
C SER A 99 15.79 -7.03 -4.25
N ASN A 100 15.63 -5.75 -4.61
CA ASN A 100 14.31 -5.19 -4.94
C ASN A 100 13.59 -6.00 -6.03
N GLY A 101 14.32 -6.46 -7.06
CA GLY A 101 13.75 -7.28 -8.14
C GLY A 101 13.14 -8.58 -7.62
N GLN A 102 13.82 -9.27 -6.70
CA GLN A 102 13.30 -10.52 -6.11
C GLN A 102 12.05 -10.30 -5.24
N LEU A 103 11.98 -9.19 -4.51
CA LEU A 103 10.78 -8.83 -3.75
C LEU A 103 9.61 -8.52 -4.68
N VAL A 104 9.86 -7.75 -5.75
CA VAL A 104 8.86 -7.47 -6.79
C VAL A 104 8.38 -8.77 -7.43
N GLU A 105 9.26 -9.64 -7.91
CA GLU A 105 8.89 -10.93 -8.50
C GLU A 105 8.03 -11.78 -7.56
N LYS A 106 8.36 -11.81 -6.27
CA LYS A 106 7.57 -12.54 -5.27
C LYS A 106 6.19 -11.92 -5.07
N ALA A 107 6.10 -10.59 -5.02
CA ALA A 107 4.83 -9.90 -4.90
C ALA A 107 3.95 -10.08 -6.14
N VAL A 108 4.52 -9.98 -7.35
CA VAL A 108 3.81 -10.22 -8.61
C VAL A 108 3.19 -11.61 -8.64
N ARG A 109 3.96 -12.66 -8.29
CA ARG A 109 3.42 -14.03 -8.20
C ARG A 109 2.22 -14.11 -7.25
N ILE A 110 2.31 -13.51 -6.06
CA ILE A 110 1.19 -13.50 -5.09
C ILE A 110 -0.05 -12.81 -5.70
N VAL A 111 0.14 -11.65 -6.33
CA VAL A 111 -0.96 -10.87 -6.93
C VAL A 111 -1.64 -11.66 -8.05
N GLU A 112 -0.86 -12.27 -8.94
CA GLU A 112 -1.36 -13.06 -10.07
C GLU A 112 -2.03 -14.36 -9.64
N ASP A 113 -1.47 -15.07 -8.65
CA ASP A 113 -2.06 -16.28 -8.08
C ASP A 113 -3.41 -16.02 -7.40
N LEU A 114 -3.61 -14.79 -6.88
CA LEU A 114 -4.90 -14.34 -6.33
C LEU A 114 -5.88 -13.82 -7.41
N GLY A 115 -5.50 -13.84 -8.69
CA GLY A 115 -6.34 -13.47 -9.83
C GLY A 115 -6.35 -11.98 -10.18
N ALA A 116 -5.50 -11.16 -9.54
CA ALA A 116 -5.30 -9.76 -9.88
C ALA A 116 -4.21 -9.59 -10.95
N LYS A 117 -4.03 -8.36 -11.45
CA LYS A 117 -3.03 -8.03 -12.48
C LYS A 117 -2.20 -6.83 -12.06
N ILE A 118 -0.94 -6.83 -12.49
CA ILE A 118 -0.02 -5.71 -12.29
C ILE A 118 -0.23 -4.67 -13.39
N LEU A 119 -0.39 -3.42 -12.98
CA LEU A 119 -0.45 -2.29 -13.90
C LEU A 119 0.95 -1.92 -14.39
N THR A 120 1.04 -1.61 -15.68
CA THR A 120 2.21 -0.94 -16.25
C THR A 120 2.32 0.50 -15.71
N PRO A 121 3.51 1.12 -15.76
CA PRO A 121 3.66 2.52 -15.37
C PRO A 121 2.76 3.49 -16.14
N SER A 122 2.35 3.14 -17.37
CA SER A 122 1.43 3.99 -18.15
C SER A 122 0.01 3.90 -17.57
N GLU A 123 -0.48 2.68 -17.34
CA GLU A 123 -1.80 2.44 -16.74
C GLU A 123 -1.86 3.04 -15.34
N THR A 124 -0.82 2.89 -14.51
CA THR A 124 -0.75 3.52 -13.18
C THR A 124 -0.91 5.03 -13.26
N ARG A 125 -0.26 5.71 -14.20
CA ARG A 125 -0.38 7.17 -14.37
C ARG A 125 -1.79 7.58 -14.76
N GLU A 126 -2.43 6.81 -15.64
CA GLU A 126 -3.81 7.05 -16.05
C GLU A 126 -4.77 6.85 -14.87
N THR A 127 -4.66 5.74 -14.16
CA THR A 127 -5.49 5.42 -12.99
C THR A 127 -5.35 6.49 -11.90
N LEU A 128 -4.14 6.93 -11.58
CA LEU A 128 -3.84 7.93 -10.55
C LEU A 128 -3.94 9.38 -11.05
N LYS A 129 -4.33 9.61 -12.32
CA LYS A 129 -4.38 10.95 -12.95
C LYS A 129 -3.09 11.76 -12.78
N LEU A 130 -1.93 11.09 -12.86
CA LEU A 130 -0.64 11.73 -12.64
C LEU A 130 -0.27 12.64 -13.81
N LYS A 131 0.22 13.84 -13.49
CA LYS A 131 0.79 14.74 -14.48
C LYS A 131 2.19 14.26 -14.85
N LYS A 132 2.48 14.20 -16.15
CA LYS A 132 3.84 13.97 -16.64
C LYS A 132 4.64 15.25 -16.43
N HIS A 133 5.60 15.20 -15.52
CA HIS A 133 6.65 16.21 -15.43
C HIS A 133 7.84 15.72 -16.25
N PHE A 134 8.29 16.57 -17.17
CA PHE A 134 9.33 16.28 -18.17
C PHE A 134 10.72 16.40 -17.56
#